data_AF-A0A3A4Y7D8-F1
#
_entry.id   AF-A0A3A4Y7D8-F1
#
_cell.length_a   1.000
_cell.length_b   1.000
_cell.length_c   1.000
_cell.angle_alpha   90.00
_cell.angle_beta   90.00
_cell.angle_gamma   90.00
#
_symmetry.space_group_name_H-M   'P 1'
#
loop_
_entity.id
_entity.type
_entity.pdbx_description
1 polymer ?
#
loop_
_entity_poly.entity_id
_entity_poly.type
_entity_poly.pdbx_seq_one_letter_code
_entity_poly.pdbx_strand_id
1 'polypeptide(L)'
;MSAMQMKLSGIGLMCWVAAFTMGMGSSQGTSHAPMSIEALFIYCGLPRSCDAPVSWEGRPVSVWGRLDPLNIFDRQTYPQLPYEKFRLVDSSGRALEVWPQTKDNRTVFTKLAQKPSGGVVINGRLVSVEMPAGASCKLGLKVVIDDADQIGFKAD
;
A
#
# COMPACT_ATOMS: atom_id res chain seq x y z
N MET A 1 15.77 -69.57 16.76
CA MET A 1 15.71 -70.12 15.40
C MET A 1 14.25 -70.39 15.06
N SER A 2 13.62 -69.53 14.25
CA SER A 2 12.43 -69.90 13.48
C SER A 2 12.28 -68.91 12.33
N ALA A 3 11.88 -69.46 11.19
CA ALA A 3 12.11 -68.93 9.87
C ALA A 3 10.92 -68.11 9.33
N MET A 4 11.24 -67.13 8.48
CA MET A 4 10.67 -66.86 7.16
C MET A 4 9.12 -66.80 7.00
N GLN A 5 8.62 -65.66 6.51
CA GLN A 5 7.79 -65.61 5.30
C GLN A 5 7.62 -64.15 4.82
N MET A 6 8.23 -63.89 3.67
CA MET A 6 7.98 -62.76 2.78
C MET A 6 6.58 -62.86 2.17
N LYS A 7 5.85 -61.75 2.10
CA LYS A 7 4.88 -61.49 1.02
C LYS A 7 5.03 -60.06 0.52
N LEU A 8 5.61 -59.94 -0.68
CA LEU A 8 5.36 -58.84 -1.60
C LEU A 8 3.88 -58.89 -2.05
N SER A 9 3.23 -57.73 -2.16
CA SER A 9 2.40 -57.35 -3.32
C SER A 9 1.63 -56.07 -2.98
N GLY A 10 1.70 -55.08 -3.86
CA GLY A 10 0.79 -53.93 -3.80
C GLY A 10 1.42 -52.60 -4.16
N ILE A 11 2.01 -52.51 -5.35
CA ILE A 11 2.36 -51.25 -6.01
C ILE A 11 1.04 -50.49 -6.25
N GLY A 12 0.81 -49.46 -5.45
CA GLY A 12 -0.21 -48.44 -5.67
C GLY A 12 0.46 -47.07 -5.77
N LEU A 13 1.26 -46.88 -6.82
CA LEU A 13 1.86 -45.60 -7.16
C LEU A 13 0.75 -44.67 -7.68
N MET A 14 -0.02 -44.08 -6.76
CA MET A 14 -0.99 -43.05 -7.08
C MET A 14 -0.23 -41.73 -7.21
N CYS A 15 0.28 -41.46 -8.42
CA CYS A 15 0.81 -40.16 -8.83
C CYS A 15 -0.29 -39.10 -8.72
N TRP A 16 -0.43 -38.47 -7.55
CA TRP A 16 -1.12 -37.20 -7.43
C TRP A 16 -0.21 -36.10 -7.98
N VAL A 17 -0.25 -35.91 -9.29
CA VAL A 17 0.25 -34.69 -9.93
C VAL A 17 -0.75 -33.59 -9.58
N ALA A 18 -0.58 -32.97 -8.41
CA ALA A 18 -1.21 -31.69 -8.14
C ALA A 18 -0.53 -30.67 -9.06
N ALA A 19 -1.12 -30.46 -10.23
CA ALA A 19 -0.79 -29.36 -11.11
C ALA A 19 -1.09 -28.06 -10.36
N PHE A 20 -0.07 -27.50 -9.69
CA PHE A 20 -0.05 -26.10 -9.31
C PHE A 20 -0.03 -25.31 -10.62
N THR A 21 -1.21 -25.04 -11.16
CA THR A 21 -1.40 -23.99 -12.15
C THR A 21 -0.94 -22.72 -11.47
N MET A 22 0.27 -22.27 -11.83
CA MET A 22 0.72 -20.91 -11.59
C MET A 22 -0.30 -19.99 -12.26
N GLY A 23 -1.30 -19.58 -11.49
CA GLY A 23 -2.16 -18.48 -11.86
C GLY A 23 -1.28 -17.25 -11.93
N MET A 24 -0.73 -16.97 -13.10
CA MET A 24 -0.19 -15.67 -13.44
C MET A 24 -1.39 -14.71 -13.44
N GLY A 25 -1.74 -14.25 -12.24
CA GLY A 25 -2.63 -13.12 -12.02
C GLY A 25 -1.96 -11.90 -12.60
N SER A 26 -2.09 -11.73 -13.91
CA SER A 26 -1.80 -10.49 -14.60
C SER A 26 -2.81 -9.48 -14.05
N SER A 27 -2.38 -8.74 -13.02
CA SER A 27 -3.01 -7.50 -12.62
C SER A 27 -2.92 -6.56 -13.82
N GLN A 28 -3.91 -6.65 -14.72
CA GLN A 28 -4.19 -5.64 -15.71
C GLN A 28 -4.51 -4.36 -14.94
N GLY A 29 -3.48 -3.57 -14.70
CA GLY A 29 -3.61 -2.20 -14.26
C GLY A 29 -4.36 -1.47 -15.35
N THR A 30 -5.67 -1.31 -15.19
CA THR A 30 -6.45 -0.32 -15.92
C THR A 30 -5.73 1.00 -15.73
N SER A 31 -5.05 1.46 -16.78
CA SER A 31 -4.23 2.66 -16.85
C SER A 31 -5.13 3.91 -16.78
N HIS A 32 -5.79 4.09 -15.65
CA HIS A 32 -6.40 5.37 -15.32
C HIS A 32 -5.29 6.32 -14.93
N ALA A 33 -5.32 7.52 -15.50
CA ALA A 33 -4.40 8.58 -15.13
C ALA A 33 -4.44 8.80 -13.61
N PRO A 34 -3.30 8.94 -12.93
CA PRO A 34 -3.26 9.20 -11.50
C PRO A 34 -4.05 10.46 -11.13
N MET A 35 -4.88 10.38 -10.08
CA MET A 35 -5.65 11.52 -9.58
C MET A 35 -4.76 12.51 -8.84
N SER A 36 -5.10 13.80 -8.87
CA SER A 36 -4.52 14.76 -7.92
C SER A 36 -5.04 14.48 -6.51
N ILE A 37 -4.33 14.98 -5.49
CA ILE A 37 -4.78 14.89 -4.09
C ILE A 37 -6.14 15.58 -3.93
N GLU A 38 -6.34 16.76 -4.51
CA GLU A 38 -7.63 17.43 -4.52
C GLU A 38 -8.76 16.58 -5.13
N ALA A 39 -8.55 15.99 -6.32
CA ALA A 39 -9.55 15.14 -6.96
C ALA A 39 -9.89 13.92 -6.10
N LEU A 40 -8.90 13.36 -5.42
CA LEU A 40 -9.09 12.25 -4.49
C LEU A 40 -9.97 12.65 -3.29
N PHE A 41 -9.75 13.82 -2.70
CA PHE A 41 -10.58 14.31 -1.61
C PHE A 41 -12.03 14.57 -2.04
N ILE A 42 -12.22 15.11 -3.25
CA ILE A 42 -13.56 15.29 -3.85
C ILE A 42 -14.23 13.93 -4.06
N TYR A 43 -13.51 12.97 -4.65
CA TYR A 43 -13.99 11.60 -4.86
C TYR A 43 -14.44 10.92 -3.55
N CYS A 44 -13.68 11.11 -2.48
CA CYS A 44 -13.98 10.55 -1.16
C CYS A 44 -15.04 11.35 -0.37
N GLY A 45 -15.46 12.53 -0.85
CA GLY A 45 -16.41 13.42 -0.17
C GLY A 45 -15.86 13.98 1.14
N LEU A 46 -14.59 14.36 1.18
CA LEU A 46 -13.89 14.84 2.38
C LEU A 46 -13.75 16.37 2.43
N PRO A 47 -13.74 16.97 3.64
CA PRO A 47 -13.87 16.35 4.96
C PRO A 47 -15.34 16.03 5.32
N ARG A 48 -15.55 15.03 6.19
CA ARG A 48 -16.89 14.63 6.70
C ARG A 48 -16.84 14.18 8.17
N SER A 49 -17.99 13.93 8.79
CA SER A 49 -18.06 13.36 10.15
C SER A 49 -17.47 11.94 10.18
N CYS A 50 -16.94 11.51 11.33
CA CYS A 50 -16.40 10.15 11.51
C CYS A 50 -17.48 9.06 11.41
N ASP A 51 -18.73 9.35 11.82
CA ASP A 51 -19.85 8.38 11.73
C ASP A 51 -20.39 8.18 10.30
N ALA A 52 -19.83 8.90 9.33
CA ALA A 52 -20.36 8.95 7.99
C ALA A 52 -19.86 7.72 7.18
N PRO A 53 -20.72 7.04 6.39
CA PRO A 53 -20.35 5.79 5.70
C PRO A 53 -19.13 5.90 4.78
N VAL A 54 -18.18 4.95 4.90
CA VAL A 54 -16.92 4.92 4.13
C VAL A 54 -16.99 3.88 3.00
N SER A 55 -17.65 4.21 1.90
CA SER A 55 -17.85 3.28 0.76
C SER A 55 -16.60 3.03 -0.10
N TRP A 56 -15.55 3.81 0.13
CA TRP A 56 -14.28 3.76 -0.59
C TRP A 56 -13.15 3.04 0.16
N GLU A 57 -13.40 2.60 1.39
CA GLU A 57 -12.42 1.86 2.20
C GLU A 57 -11.87 0.64 1.43
N GLY A 58 -10.56 0.46 1.45
CA GLY A 58 -9.87 -0.64 0.78
C GLY A 58 -9.80 -0.54 -0.75
N ARG A 59 -10.45 0.44 -1.39
CA ARG A 59 -10.42 0.59 -2.86
C ARG A 59 -9.01 0.93 -3.35
N PRO A 60 -8.58 0.36 -4.48
CA PRO A 60 -7.30 0.73 -5.10
C PRO A 60 -7.38 2.17 -5.62
N VAL A 61 -6.26 2.88 -5.54
CA VAL A 61 -6.11 4.26 -6.02
C VAL A 61 -4.75 4.46 -6.68
N SER A 62 -4.70 5.30 -7.71
CA SER A 62 -3.46 5.91 -8.20
C SER A 62 -3.53 7.40 -7.94
N VAL A 63 -2.61 7.94 -7.14
CA VAL A 63 -2.57 9.36 -6.76
C VAL A 63 -1.20 9.94 -7.05
N TRP A 64 -1.16 11.18 -7.54
CA TRP A 64 0.09 11.89 -7.76
C TRP A 64 0.22 13.08 -6.81
N GLY A 65 1.46 13.35 -6.40
CA GLY A 65 1.83 14.54 -5.63
C GLY A 65 3.35 14.76 -5.63
N ARG A 66 3.82 15.76 -4.90
CA ARG A 66 5.24 15.95 -4.60
C ARG A 66 5.54 15.45 -3.20
N LEU A 67 6.72 14.89 -2.99
CA LEU A 67 7.15 14.52 -1.64
C LEU A 67 7.27 15.78 -0.78
N ASP A 68 6.71 15.75 0.43
CA ASP A 68 6.89 16.80 1.43
C ASP A 68 8.21 16.56 2.17
N PRO A 69 9.28 17.34 1.91
CA PRO A 69 10.58 17.11 2.52
C PRO A 69 10.58 17.35 4.03
N LEU A 70 9.58 18.06 4.57
CA LEU A 70 9.45 18.35 6.00
C LEU A 70 8.70 17.26 6.76
N ASN A 71 8.15 16.26 6.05
CA ASN A 71 7.21 15.30 6.64
C ASN A 71 7.44 13.89 6.09
N ILE A 72 8.72 13.50 6.01
CA ILE A 72 9.17 12.12 5.82
C ILE A 72 9.56 11.59 7.19
N PHE A 73 8.84 10.58 7.65
CA PHE A 73 9.08 9.93 8.93
C PHE A 73 9.54 8.50 8.67
N ASP A 74 10.85 8.33 8.56
CA ASP A 74 11.48 7.01 8.61
C ASP A 74 12.08 6.81 10.03
N ARG A 75 12.06 5.59 10.57
CA ARG A 75 12.56 5.35 11.94
C ARG A 75 14.09 5.34 12.02
N GLN A 76 14.80 5.26 10.90
CA GLN A 76 16.27 5.33 10.90
C GLN A 76 16.74 6.74 11.22
N THR A 77 16.06 7.74 10.66
CA THR A 77 16.27 9.17 10.82
C THR A 77 15.52 9.69 12.06
N TYR A 78 14.32 9.18 12.35
CA TYR A 78 13.45 9.64 13.44
C TYR A 78 12.99 8.48 14.36
N PRO A 79 13.91 7.86 15.12
CA PRO A 79 13.62 6.67 15.92
C PRO A 79 12.59 6.91 17.04
N GLN A 80 12.36 8.16 17.43
CA GLN A 80 11.36 8.54 18.44
C GLN A 80 9.91 8.44 17.95
N LEU A 81 9.69 8.33 16.63
CA LEU A 81 8.34 8.30 16.07
C LEU A 81 7.78 6.87 16.11
N PRO A 82 6.52 6.70 16.56
CA PRO A 82 5.94 5.38 16.75
C PRO A 82 5.61 4.65 15.44
N TYR A 83 5.74 5.29 14.28
CA TYR A 83 5.43 4.73 12.97
C TYR A 83 6.31 5.32 11.87
N GLU A 84 6.37 4.63 10.73
CA GLU A 84 7.02 5.11 9.51
C GLU A 84 5.97 5.51 8.47
N LYS A 85 6.06 6.72 7.94
CA LYS A 85 5.16 7.26 6.91
C LYS A 85 5.82 8.41 6.16
N PHE A 86 5.26 8.80 5.03
CA PHE A 86 5.64 10.03 4.33
C PHE A 86 4.41 10.76 3.85
N ARG A 87 4.59 12.02 3.46
CA ARG A 87 3.49 12.88 3.02
C ARG A 87 3.72 13.32 1.60
N LEU A 88 2.64 13.31 0.81
CA LEU A 88 2.57 14.00 -0.46
C LEU A 88 1.88 15.35 -0.29
N VAL A 89 2.29 16.32 -1.08
CA VAL A 89 1.65 17.63 -1.20
C VAL A 89 1.35 17.97 -2.66
N ASP A 90 0.23 18.64 -2.90
CA ASP A 90 -0.10 19.20 -4.20
C ASP A 90 0.22 20.70 -4.27
N SER A 91 0.00 21.32 -5.43
CA SER A 91 0.25 22.75 -5.64
C SER A 91 -0.65 23.68 -4.83
N SER A 92 -1.75 23.17 -4.27
CA SER A 92 -2.66 23.92 -3.38
C SER A 92 -2.22 23.85 -1.91
N GLY A 93 -1.17 23.09 -1.60
CA GLY A 93 -0.72 22.84 -0.22
C GLY A 93 -1.53 21.77 0.50
N ARG A 94 -2.50 21.13 -0.17
CA ARG A 94 -3.22 19.99 0.37
C ARG A 94 -2.28 18.79 0.45
N ALA A 95 -2.51 17.96 1.46
CA ALA A 95 -1.63 16.86 1.77
C ALA A 95 -2.33 15.53 1.91
N LEU A 96 -1.55 14.49 1.66
CA LEU A 96 -1.95 13.11 1.78
C LEU A 96 -0.87 12.31 2.48
N GLU A 97 -1.23 11.63 3.56
CA GLU A 97 -0.32 10.70 4.22
C GLU A 97 -0.29 9.37 3.47
N VAL A 98 0.92 8.82 3.32
CA VAL A 98 1.18 7.51 2.74
C VAL A 98 1.88 6.65 3.77
N TRP A 99 1.30 5.48 4.04
CA TRP A 99 1.70 4.55 5.08
C TRP A 99 2.15 3.23 4.47
N PRO A 100 3.46 2.94 4.48
CA PRO A 100 3.97 1.62 4.13
C PRO A 100 3.54 0.54 5.14
N GLN A 101 3.09 -0.61 4.63
CA GLN A 101 2.74 -1.81 5.40
C GLN A 101 3.64 -3.00 5.02
N THR A 102 4.89 -2.75 4.61
CA THR A 102 5.89 -3.82 4.44
C THR A 102 6.55 -4.17 5.77
N LYS A 103 7.06 -5.40 5.87
CA LYS A 103 7.92 -5.84 6.97
C LYS A 103 9.24 -5.06 7.02
N ASP A 104 9.69 -4.55 5.87
CA ASP A 104 10.92 -3.77 5.74
C ASP A 104 10.70 -2.53 4.87
N ASN A 105 10.42 -1.40 5.51
CA ASN A 105 10.15 -0.14 4.84
C ASN A 105 11.42 0.53 4.29
N ARG A 106 12.63 0.01 4.56
CA ARG A 106 13.88 0.61 4.06
C ARG A 106 13.89 0.71 2.55
N THR A 107 13.30 -0.27 1.86
CA THR A 107 13.20 -0.27 0.39
C THR A 107 12.35 0.89 -0.14
N VAL A 108 11.27 1.24 0.56
CA VAL A 108 10.41 2.39 0.25
C VAL A 108 11.19 3.70 0.39
N PHE A 109 11.81 3.94 1.54
CA PHE A 109 12.51 5.20 1.79
C PHE A 109 13.79 5.33 0.97
N THR A 110 14.51 4.24 0.73
CA THR A 110 15.66 4.20 -0.19
C THR A 110 15.23 4.59 -1.61
N LYS A 111 14.08 4.10 -2.08
CA LYS A 111 13.54 4.48 -3.39
C LYS A 111 13.17 5.95 -3.42
N LEU A 112 12.44 6.46 -2.43
CA LEU A 112 12.07 7.89 -2.35
C LEU A 112 13.29 8.83 -2.34
N ALA A 113 14.37 8.44 -1.66
CA ALA A 113 15.61 9.21 -1.61
C ALA A 113 16.31 9.38 -2.97
N GLN A 114 15.97 8.55 -3.97
CA GLN A 114 16.53 8.69 -5.33
C GLN A 114 15.99 9.92 -6.07
N LYS A 115 14.81 10.42 -5.73
CA LYS A 115 14.17 11.57 -6.40
C LYS A 115 13.43 12.48 -5.39
N PRO A 116 14.14 13.11 -4.43
CA PRO A 116 13.53 13.77 -3.27
C PRO A 116 12.69 15.01 -3.61
N SER A 117 12.92 15.62 -4.77
CA SER A 117 12.19 16.81 -5.26
C SER A 117 11.20 16.49 -6.38
N GLY A 118 11.08 15.22 -6.79
CA GLY A 118 10.31 14.80 -7.96
C GLY A 118 8.81 14.66 -7.69
N GLY A 119 8.03 14.65 -8.78
CA GLY A 119 6.66 14.16 -8.72
C GLY A 119 6.63 12.66 -8.48
N VAL A 120 5.84 12.22 -7.51
CA VAL A 120 5.66 10.82 -7.11
C VAL A 120 4.23 10.40 -7.45
N VAL A 121 4.10 9.19 -7.99
CA VAL A 121 2.82 8.50 -8.18
C VAL A 121 2.77 7.34 -7.19
N ILE A 122 1.68 7.25 -6.43
CA ILE A 122 1.46 6.19 -5.45
C ILE A 122 0.26 5.38 -5.89
N ASN A 123 0.47 4.09 -6.08
CA ASN A 123 -0.59 3.11 -6.32
C ASN A 123 -0.84 2.35 -5.02
N GLY A 124 -1.97 2.58 -4.36
CA GLY A 124 -2.20 2.01 -3.04
C GLY A 124 -3.67 1.70 -2.77
N ARG A 125 -4.00 1.49 -1.50
CA ARG A 125 -5.37 1.33 -1.03
C ARG A 125 -5.79 2.50 -0.15
N LEU A 126 -7.03 2.94 -0.31
CA LEU A 126 -7.62 3.98 0.52
C LEU A 126 -7.95 3.43 1.90
N VAL A 127 -7.55 4.16 2.94
CA VAL A 127 -7.88 3.83 4.33
C VAL A 127 -8.36 5.08 5.04
N SER A 128 -9.50 4.98 5.70
CA SER A 128 -10.03 6.03 6.54
C SER A 128 -9.21 6.23 7.80
N VAL A 129 -9.15 7.48 8.26
CA VAL A 129 -8.54 7.82 9.54
C VAL A 129 -9.45 8.78 10.28
N GLU A 130 -9.74 8.47 11.53
CA GLU A 130 -10.47 9.38 12.41
C GLU A 130 -9.51 10.40 13.00
N MET A 131 -9.81 11.68 12.80
CA MET A 131 -9.01 12.79 13.28
C MET A 131 -9.80 13.58 14.31
N PRO A 132 -9.32 13.65 15.56
CA PRO A 132 -9.88 14.56 16.56
C PRO A 132 -9.81 16.00 16.06
N ALA A 133 -10.92 16.73 16.12
CA ALA A 133 -11.06 18.11 15.68
C ALA A 133 -11.84 18.91 16.74
N GLY A 134 -11.13 19.31 17.80
CA GLY A 134 -11.74 19.97 18.96
C GLY A 134 -12.70 19.04 19.70
N ALA A 135 -13.95 19.48 19.88
CA ALA A 135 -15.02 18.67 20.46
C ALA A 135 -15.69 17.71 19.45
N SER A 136 -15.20 17.64 18.21
CA SER A 136 -15.76 16.82 17.14
C SER A 136 -14.71 15.88 16.55
N CYS A 137 -15.15 14.96 15.70
CA CYS A 137 -14.29 14.07 14.93
C CYS A 137 -14.47 14.35 13.43
N LYS A 138 -13.37 14.36 12.68
CA LYS A 138 -13.37 14.46 11.21
C LYS A 138 -12.76 13.21 10.60
N LEU A 139 -13.45 12.67 9.61
CA LEU A 139 -12.91 11.61 8.79
C LEU A 139 -11.87 12.20 7.84
N GLY A 140 -10.69 11.60 7.83
CA GLY A 140 -9.61 11.82 6.90
C GLY A 140 -9.36 10.59 6.04
N LEU A 141 -8.30 10.69 5.24
CA LEU A 141 -7.87 9.64 4.34
C LEU A 141 -6.35 9.53 4.41
N LYS A 142 -5.86 8.30 4.37
CA LYS A 142 -4.48 7.96 4.04
C LYS A 142 -4.45 6.92 2.92
N VAL A 143 -3.30 6.82 2.25
CA VAL A 143 -3.04 5.74 1.31
C VAL A 143 -2.08 4.75 1.95
N VAL A 144 -2.42 3.47 1.85
CA VAL A 144 -1.53 2.38 2.27
C VAL A 144 -0.89 1.75 1.06
N ILE A 145 0.41 1.47 1.14
CA ILE A 145 1.16 0.67 0.17
C ILE A 145 1.76 -0.54 0.88
N ASP A 146 1.83 -1.66 0.18
CA ASP A 146 2.41 -2.91 0.67
C ASP A 146 3.89 -3.04 0.34
N ASP A 147 4.36 -2.38 -0.73
CA ASP A 147 5.75 -2.46 -1.15
C ASP A 147 6.22 -1.22 -1.95
N ALA A 148 7.51 -1.21 -2.34
CA ALA A 148 8.13 -0.08 -3.02
C ALA A 148 7.81 0.01 -4.52
N ASP A 149 7.38 -1.07 -5.18
CA ASP A 149 7.01 -1.10 -6.60
C ASP A 149 5.78 -0.21 -6.90
N GLN A 150 4.93 -0.05 -5.89
CA GLN A 150 3.75 0.82 -5.88
C GLN A 150 4.08 2.32 -5.98
N ILE A 151 5.36 2.67 -5.90
CA ILE A 151 5.88 4.03 -6.04
C ILE A 151 6.44 4.22 -7.45
N GLY A 152 5.83 5.11 -8.22
CA GLY A 152 6.35 5.59 -9.49
C GLY A 152 6.91 7.01 -9.37
N PHE A 153 7.83 7.38 -10.25
CA PHE A 153 8.23 8.77 -10.44
C PHE A 153 7.61 9.31 -11.73
N LYS A 154 7.06 10.52 -11.68
CA LYS A 154 6.60 11.21 -12.88
C LYS A 154 7.81 11.55 -13.75
N ALA A 155 7.70 11.29 -15.06
CA ALA A 155 8.65 11.82 -16.03
C ALA A 155 8.53 13.35 -16.02
N ASP A 156 9.68 14.03 -15.95
CA ASP A 156 9.76 15.48 -15.97
C ASP A 156 9.52 16.02 -17.39
#